data_AF-X1V5K7-F1
#
_entry.id   AF-X1V5K7-F1
#
_cell.length_a   1.000
_cell.length_b   1.000
_cell.length_c   1.000
_cell.angle_alpha   90.00
_cell.angle_beta   90.00
_cell.angle_gamma   90.00
#
_symmetry.space_group_name_H-M   'P 1'
#
loop_
_entity.id
_entity.type
_entity.pdbx_description
1 polymer ?
#
loop_
_entity_poly.entity_id
_entity_poly.type
_entity_poly.pdbx_seq_one_letter_code
_entity_poly.pdbx_strand_id
1 'polypeptide(L)' 'MDLQHVAIIPDGTRRWARKRGLPDMEGATAGAETVHRTVDYLLDAGLRYLTIWGFSTDNWKRTEDQIHFLFEQ' A
#
# COMPACT_ATOMS: atom_id res chain seq x y z
N MET A 1 1.95 -24.69 -0.86
CA MET A 1 0.87 -23.86 -1.46
C MET A 1 0.91 -24.05 -2.97
N ASP A 2 -0.21 -24.41 -3.59
CA ASP A 2 -0.28 -24.58 -5.06
C ASP A 2 -0.35 -23.23 -5.81
N LEU A 3 -0.89 -22.20 -5.15
CA LEU A 3 -0.88 -20.83 -5.64
C LEU A 3 0.54 -20.25 -5.60
N GLN A 4 1.05 -19.86 -6.77
CA GLN A 4 2.45 -19.43 -6.92
C GLN A 4 2.64 -17.92 -6.96
N HIS A 5 1.62 -17.19 -7.39
CA HIS A 5 1.71 -15.75 -7.59
C HIS A 5 0.43 -15.06 -7.16
N VAL A 6 0.56 -14.03 -6.32
CA VAL A 6 -0.52 -13.11 -5.96
C VAL A 6 -0.18 -11.70 -6.43
N ALA A 7 -1.16 -10.99 -6.97
CA ALA A 7 -1.08 -9.55 -7.22
C ALA A 7 -2.06 -8.81 -6.30
N ILE A 8 -1.60 -7.75 -5.64
CA ILE A 8 -2.38 -6.95 -4.70
C ILE A 8 -2.44 -5.50 -5.19
N ILE A 9 -3.65 -4.94 -5.22
CA ILE A 9 -3.88 -3.50 -5.39
C ILE A 9 -4.24 -2.92 -4.02
N PRO A 10 -3.27 -2.35 -3.28
CA PRO A 10 -3.55 -1.72 -2.00
C PRO A 10 -4.31 -0.41 -2.22
N ASP A 11 -5.63 -0.45 -2.08
CA ASP A 11 -6.51 0.73 -2.15
C ASP A 11 -7.19 1.02 -0.80
N GLY A 12 -7.67 2.25 -0.65
CA GLY A 12 -8.50 2.65 0.48
C GLY A 12 -7.76 3.30 1.64
N THR A 13 -6.45 3.53 1.55
CA THR A 13 -5.64 4.22 2.57
C THR A 13 -6.21 5.60 2.92
N ARG A 14 -6.53 6.43 1.91
CA ARG A 14 -7.19 7.74 2.12
C ARG A 14 -8.58 7.59 2.77
N ARG A 15 -9.39 6.62 2.32
CA ARG A 15 -10.71 6.36 2.92
C ARG A 15 -10.58 5.92 4.38
N TRP A 16 -9.56 5.12 4.70
CA TRP A 16 -9.26 4.66 6.04
C TRP A 16 -8.87 5.81 6.98
N ALA A 17 -8.04 6.74 6.51
CA ALA A 17 -7.62 7.91 7.28
C ALA A 17 -8.80 8.87 7.53
N ARG A 18 -9.56 9.20 6.48
CA ARG A 18 -10.71 10.10 6.56
C ARG A 18 -11.79 9.58 7.50
N LYS A 19 -12.07 8.28 7.50
CA LYS A 19 -13.00 7.65 8.46
C LYS A 19 -12.58 7.80 9.93
N ARG A 20 -11.30 8.12 10.18
CA ARG A 20 -10.72 8.31 11.52
C ARG A 20 -10.40 9.77 11.83
N GLY A 21 -10.77 10.70 10.94
CA GLY A 21 -10.41 12.12 11.10
C GLY A 21 -8.91 12.39 10.99
N LEU A 22 -8.15 11.49 10.35
CA LEU A 22 -6.70 11.61 10.18
C LEU A 22 -6.34 12.23 8.82
N PRO A 23 -5.16 12.87 8.69
CA PRO A 23 -4.60 13.27 7.40
C PRO A 23 -4.46 12.08 6.45
N ASP A 24 -4.60 12.32 5.14
CA ASP A 24 -4.43 11.28 4.10
C ASP A 24 -3.06 10.58 4.20
N MET A 25 -2.04 11.27 4.73
CA MET A 25 -0.66 10.79 4.89
C MET A 25 -0.54 9.67 5.93
N GLU A 26 -1.30 9.77 7.03
CA GLU A 26 -1.40 8.69 8.03
C GLU A 26 -1.99 7.41 7.42
N GLY A 27 -2.89 7.57 6.45
CA GLY A 27 -3.40 6.45 5.68
C GLY A 27 -2.32 5.76 4.85
N ALA A 28 -1.38 6.53 4.28
CA ALA A 28 -0.27 5.97 3.52
C ALA A 28 0.69 5.19 4.44
N THR A 29 1.04 5.74 5.60
CA THR A 29 1.85 5.05 6.63
C THR A 29 1.20 3.74 7.08
N ALA A 30 -0.08 3.77 7.47
CA ALA A 30 -0.82 2.57 7.86
C ALA A 30 -0.97 1.55 6.71
N GLY A 31 -1.03 2.05 5.47
CA GLY A 31 -1.00 1.24 4.25
C GLY A 31 0.32 0.49 4.08
N ALA A 32 1.45 1.18 4.26
CA ALA A 32 2.79 0.59 4.19
C ALA A 32 2.97 -0.50 5.27
N GLU A 33 2.60 -0.22 6.52
CA GLU A 33 2.63 -1.22 7.60
C GLU A 33 1.77 -2.46 7.28
N THR A 34 0.61 -2.24 6.66
CA THR A 34 -0.28 -3.33 6.24
C THR A 34 0.34 -4.17 5.13
N VAL A 35 1.02 -3.53 4.18
CA VAL A 35 1.79 -4.23 3.15
C VAL A 35 2.89 -5.07 3.78
N HIS A 36 3.66 -4.53 4.72
CA HIS A 36 4.71 -5.28 5.42
C HIS A 36 4.17 -6.55 6.09
N ARG A 37 3.13 -6.43 6.92
CA ARG A 37 2.50 -7.61 7.57
C ARG A 37 1.96 -8.62 6.56
N THR A 38 1.43 -8.14 5.42
CA THR A 38 0.91 -9.01 4.35
C THR A 38 2.05 -9.77 3.67
N VAL A 39 3.18 -9.10 3.41
CA VAL A 39 4.38 -9.72 2.86
C VAL A 39 4.89 -10.80 3.79
N ASP A 40 5.05 -10.51 5.09
CA ASP A 40 5.52 -11.47 6.09
C ASP A 40 4.64 -12.74 6.11
N TYR A 41 3.31 -12.54 6.16
CA TYR A 41 2.36 -13.65 6.12
C TYR A 41 2.47 -14.50 4.84
N LEU A 42 2.60 -13.86 3.68
CA LEU A 42 2.67 -14.57 2.40
C LEU A 42 4.00 -15.31 2.22
N LEU A 43 5.09 -14.76 2.76
CA LEU A 43 6.38 -15.44 2.82
C LEU A 43 6.29 -16.70 3.69
N ASP A 44 5.72 -16.58 4.90
CA ASP A 44 5.53 -17.72 5.81
C ASP A 44 4.61 -18.80 5.21
N ALA A 45 3.61 -18.39 4.40
CA ALA A 45 2.73 -19.31 3.67
C ALA A 45 3.41 -20.00 2.46
N GLY A 46 4.64 -19.62 2.11
CA GLY A 46 5.42 -20.21 1.02
C GLY A 46 5.04 -19.71 -0.37
N LEU A 47 4.49 -18.49 -0.50
CA LEU A 47 4.23 -17.86 -1.79
C LEU A 47 5.55 -17.54 -2.51
N ARG A 48 5.67 -17.90 -3.79
CA ARG A 48 6.91 -17.66 -4.57
C ARG A 48 7.00 -16.26 -5.16
N TYR A 49 5.86 -15.69 -5.58
CA TYR A 49 5.83 -14.40 -6.26
C TYR A 49 4.73 -13.50 -5.70
N LEU A 50 5.06 -12.24 -5.45
CA LEU A 50 4.12 -11.21 -5.03
C LEU A 50 4.33 -9.97 -5.89
N THR A 51 3.23 -9.45 -6.43
CA THR A 51 3.20 -8.15 -7.11
C THR A 51 2.31 -7.20 -6.32
N ILE A 52 2.79 -5.99 -6.06
CA ILE A 52 2.03 -4.95 -5.36
C ILE A 52 1.93 -3.72 -6.26
N TRP A 53 0.72 -3.22 -6.45
CA TRP A 53 0.50 -1.95 -7.14
C TRP A 53 0.77 -0.78 -6.19
N GLY A 54 2.02 -0.31 -6.15
CA GLY A 54 2.43 0.79 -5.25
C GLY A 54 1.97 2.18 -5.70
N PHE A 55 2.04 2.49 -6.99
CA PHE A 55 1.73 3.82 -7.54
C PHE A 55 1.27 3.72 -8.99
N SER A 56 0.34 4.57 -9.44
CA SER A 56 -0.16 4.62 -10.82
C SER A 56 0.16 5.94 -11.52
N THR A 57 0.08 5.97 -12.84
CA THR A 57 0.18 7.21 -13.62
C THR A 57 -0.88 8.25 -13.24
N ASP A 58 -2.08 7.82 -12.85
CA ASP A 58 -3.12 8.73 -12.34
C ASP A 58 -2.78 9.35 -10.99
N ASN A 59 -1.88 8.76 -10.21
CA ASN A 59 -1.49 9.30 -8.90
C ASN A 59 -0.63 10.57 -9.02
N TRP A 60 -0.08 10.88 -10.19
CA TRP A 60 0.57 12.17 -10.46
C TRP A 60 -0.39 13.37 -10.39
N LYS A 61 -1.70 13.15 -10.40
CA LYS A 61 -2.72 14.20 -10.23
C LYS A 61 -2.93 14.63 -8.76
N ARG A 62 -2.19 14.05 -7.81
CA ARG A 62 -2.24 14.40 -6.38
C ARG A 62 -1.45 15.70 -6.12
N THR A 63 -1.59 16.25 -4.92
CA THR A 63 -0.82 17.45 -4.54
C THR A 63 0.68 17.13 -4.44
N GLU A 64 1.53 18.13 -4.66
CA GLU A 64 2.99 17.97 -4.57
C GLU A 64 3.40 17.43 -3.19
N ASP A 65 2.86 17.99 -2.11
CA ASP A 65 3.09 17.50 -0.74
C ASP A 65 2.77 16.01 -0.57
N GLN A 66 1.67 15.55 -1.19
CA GLN A 66 1.29 14.14 -1.15
C GLN A 66 2.25 13.25 -1.92
N ILE A 67 2.74 13.72 -3.07
CA ILE A 67 3.69 12.97 -3.89
C ILE A 67 5.04 12.90 -3.17
N HIS A 68 5.54 14.03 -2.70
CA HIS A 68 6.81 14.13 -1.98
C HIS A 68 6.86 13.19 -0.78
N PHE A 69 5.83 13.22 0.08
CA PHE A 69 5.75 12.31 1.22
C PHE A 69 5.75 10.82 0.83
N LEU A 70 5.19 10.44 -0.33
CA LEU A 70 5.17 9.03 -0.75
C LEU A 70 6.54 8.52 -1.18
N PHE A 71 7.45 9.40 -1.62
CA PHE A 71 8.78 9.04 -2.13
C PHE A 71 9.92 9.34 -1.16
N GLU A 72 9.68 10.09 -0.08
CA GLU A 72 10.71 10.51 0.88
C GLU A 72 10.55 9.89 2.28
N GLN A 73 9.78 8.81 2.41
CA GLN A 73 9.77 7.97 3.63
C GLN A 73 11.10 7.24 3.82
#